data_AF-Q00504-F1
#
_entry.id   AF-Q00504-F1
#
_cell.length_a   1.000
_cell.length_b   1.000
_cell.length_c   1.000
_cell.angle_alpha   90.00
_cell.angle_beta   90.00
_cell.angle_gamma   90.00
#
_symmetry.space_group_name_H-M   'P 1'
#
loop_
_entity.id
_entity.type
_entity.pdbx_description
1 polymer ?
#
loop_
_entity_poly.entity_id
_entity_poly.type
_entity_poly.pdbx_seq_one_letter_code
_entity_poly.pdbx_strand_id
1 'polypeptide(L)'
;YGPTETTVIATCHVFQSTSDSPNTIGRTHNLRGLVVDANDHTKLAPIGCVGELVIQGPTLARGYFNDDSKTSESFIEGVNILPANLATGNPRFYKTGD
;
A
#
# COMPACT_ATOMS: atom_id res chain seq x y z
N TYR A 1 -3.49 -10.30 3.93
CA TYR A 1 -3.75 -8.97 4.50
C TYR A 1 -4.27 -8.06 3.38
N GLY A 2 -5.21 -7.18 3.69
CA GLY A 2 -5.79 -6.28 2.70
C GLY A 2 -6.95 -5.49 3.30
N PRO A 3 -6.87 -4.16 3.39
CA PRO A 3 -8.00 -3.34 3.80
C PRO A 3 -9.10 -3.33 2.71
N THR A 4 -10.33 -2.98 3.09
CA THR A 4 -11.50 -2.93 2.17
C THR A 4 -11.24 -2.03 0.96
N GLU A 5 -10.50 -0.96 1.17
CA GLU A 5 -10.05 0.03 0.19
C GLU A 5 -9.15 -0.55 -0.91
N THR A 6 -8.68 -1.79 -0.75
CA THR A 6 -7.81 -2.50 -1.70
C THR A 6 -8.46 -3.75 -2.29
N THR A 7 -9.78 -3.88 -2.17
CA THR A 7 -10.56 -5.03 -2.65
C THR A 7 -10.16 -6.33 -1.93
N VAL A 8 -10.31 -6.34 -0.60
CA VAL A 8 -10.23 -7.52 0.29
C VAL A 8 -8.81 -8.06 0.53
N ILE A 9 -8.02 -8.36 -0.51
CA ILE A 9 -6.70 -8.98 -0.35
C ILE A 9 -5.66 -8.22 -1.15
N ALA A 10 -4.69 -7.64 -0.44
CA ALA A 10 -3.55 -6.97 -1.05
C ALA A 10 -2.30 -7.86 -1.07
N THR A 11 -2.05 -8.55 0.04
CA THR A 11 -0.89 -9.45 0.23
C THR A 11 -1.32 -10.80 0.77
N CYS A 12 -0.56 -11.83 0.42
CA CYS A 12 -0.75 -13.18 0.94
C CYS A 12 0.59 -13.81 1.29
N HIS A 13 0.60 -14.56 2.39
CA HIS A 13 1.68 -15.43 2.81
C HIS A 13 1.20 -16.89 2.79
N VAL A 14 1.95 -17.74 2.10
CA VAL A 14 1.69 -19.19 2.11
C VAL A 14 2.56 -19.79 3.20
N PHE A 15 1.92 -20.26 4.28
CA PHE A 15 2.59 -20.96 5.36
C PHE A 15 3.20 -22.27 4.84
N GLN A 16 4.48 -22.47 5.08
CA GLN A 16 5.25 -23.66 4.72
C GLN A 16 5.60 -24.49 5.95
N SER A 17 5.62 -23.89 7.14
CA SER A 17 5.97 -24.58 8.38
C SER A 17 5.23 -24.00 9.60
N THR A 18 5.20 -24.75 10.70
CA THR A 18 4.68 -24.25 11.99
C THR A 18 5.61 -23.23 12.65
N SER A 19 6.84 -23.07 12.17
CA SER A 19 7.76 -22.03 12.63
C SER A 19 7.57 -20.68 11.93
N ASP A 20 6.73 -20.62 10.91
CA ASP A 20 6.47 -19.36 10.20
C ASP A 20 5.73 -18.37 11.10
N SER A 21 6.15 -17.11 11.07
CA SER A 21 5.52 -16.08 11.89
C SER A 21 4.11 -15.76 11.39
N PRO A 22 3.08 -15.80 12.26
CA PRO A 22 1.71 -15.46 11.89
C PRO A 22 1.54 -13.97 11.51
N ASN A 23 2.52 -13.13 11.87
CA ASN A 23 2.52 -11.70 11.53
C ASN A 23 3.04 -11.42 10.11
N THR A 24 3.52 -12.44 9.40
CA THR A 24 4.01 -12.27 8.02
C THR A 24 2.83 -12.13 7.07
N ILE A 25 2.60 -10.93 6.55
CA ILE A 25 1.53 -10.66 5.59
C ILE A 25 1.87 -11.11 4.15
N GLY A 26 3.16 -11.37 3.89
CA GLY A 26 3.65 -11.97 2.64
C GLY A 26 3.87 -10.95 1.52
N ARG A 27 3.55 -11.35 0.28
CA ARG A 27 3.84 -10.56 -0.93
C ARG A 27 2.57 -10.08 -1.62
N THR A 28 2.71 -9.01 -2.39
CA THR A 28 1.61 -8.42 -3.17
C THR A 28 1.28 -9.24 -4.41
N HIS A 29 0.02 -9.15 -4.88
CA HIS A 29 -0.45 -9.86 -6.07
C HIS A 29 -1.16 -8.87 -7.00
N ASN A 30 -0.66 -8.70 -8.23
CA ASN A 30 -1.22 -7.76 -9.25
C ASN A 30 -1.32 -6.29 -8.79
N LEU A 31 -0.54 -5.91 -7.77
CA LEU A 31 -0.45 -4.58 -7.20
C LEU A 31 0.94 -4.37 -6.58
N ARG A 32 1.22 -3.14 -6.17
CA ARG A 32 2.46 -2.73 -5.52
C ARG A 32 2.16 -2.34 -4.08
N GLY A 33 3.00 -2.80 -3.17
CA GLY A 33 3.00 -2.45 -1.76
C GLY A 33 4.36 -1.87 -1.45
N LEU A 34 4.38 -0.65 -0.91
CA LEU A 34 5.60 0.05 -0.56
C LEU A 34 5.56 0.39 0.91
N VAL A 35 6.71 0.31 1.58
CA VAL A 35 6.84 0.79 2.96
C VAL A 35 7.52 2.15 2.89
N VAL A 36 6.82 3.18 3.39
CA VAL A 36 7.26 4.59 3.36
C VAL A 36 7.55 5.07 4.77
N ASP A 37 8.25 6.20 4.90
CA ASP A 37 8.40 6.85 6.20
C ASP A 37 7.03 7.26 6.75
N ALA A 38 6.74 6.90 8.00
CA ALA A 38 5.46 7.16 8.64
C ALA A 38 5.14 8.67 8.80
N ASN A 39 6.16 9.53 8.81
CA ASN A 39 6.01 10.98 8.87
C ASN A 39 6.12 11.64 7.50
N ASP A 40 6.65 10.92 6.50
CA ASP A 40 6.91 11.44 5.16
C ASP A 40 6.70 10.35 4.10
N HIS A 41 5.44 10.21 3.68
CA HIS A 41 5.01 9.26 2.66
C HIS A 41 5.60 9.55 1.26
N THR A 42 6.51 10.51 1.10
CA THR A 42 7.26 10.74 -0.14
C THR A 42 8.61 10.02 -0.16
N LYS A 43 8.99 9.36 0.95
CA LYS A 43 10.25 8.64 1.10
C LYS A 43 10.01 7.17 1.40
N LEU A 44 10.81 6.30 0.78
CA LEU A 44 10.82 4.89 1.15
C LEU A 44 11.50 4.69 2.50
N ALA A 45 10.92 3.81 3.32
CA ALA A 45 11.62 3.29 4.48
C ALA A 45 12.78 2.39 4.00
N PRO A 46 13.96 2.45 4.64
CA PRO A 46 15.03 1.49 4.37
C PRO A 46 14.57 0.06 4.63
N ILE A 47 15.14 -0.90 3.91
CA ILE A 47 14.80 -2.32 4.07
C ILE A 47 15.08 -2.76 5.51
N GLY A 48 14.06 -3.34 6.16
CA GLY A 48 14.13 -3.81 7.54
C GLY A 48 13.78 -2.75 8.59
N CYS A 49 13.51 -1.51 8.19
CA CYS A 49 13.00 -0.47 9.08
C CYS A 49 11.46 -0.49 9.14
N VAL A 50 10.92 0.05 10.25
CA VAL A 50 9.49 0.29 10.42
C VAL A 50 9.09 1.51 9.58
N GLY A 51 7.94 1.43 8.93
CA GLY A 51 7.33 2.50 8.16
C GLY A 51 5.86 2.18 7.88
N GLU A 52 5.17 3.07 7.19
CA GLU A 52 3.76 2.89 6.82
C GLU A 52 3.65 2.08 5.51
N LEU A 53 2.74 1.11 5.45
CA LEU A 53 2.42 0.41 4.22
C LEU A 53 1.47 1.25 3.36
N VAL A 54 1.86 1.50 2.10
CA VAL A 54 1.02 2.11 1.08
C VAL A 54 0.81 1.17 -0.09
N ILE A 55 -0.40 1.18 -0.65
CA ILE A 55 -0.81 0.25 -1.71
C ILE A 55 -1.14 1.01 -2.99
N GLN A 56 -0.61 0.52 -4.12
CA GLN A 56 -0.84 1.06 -5.45
C GLN A 56 -1.27 -0.06 -6.40
N GLY A 57 -2.33 0.17 -7.17
CA GLY A 57 -2.74 -0.80 -8.18
C GLY A 57 -4.20 -0.67 -8.59
N PRO A 58 -4.65 -1.55 -9.51
CA PRO A 58 -6.02 -1.54 -10.02
C PRO A 58 -7.06 -1.97 -8.98
N THR A 59 -6.62 -2.52 -7.84
CA THR A 59 -7.51 -3.00 -6.76
C THR A 59 -7.97 -1.88 -5.81
N LEU A 60 -7.47 -0.66 -5.99
CA LEU A 60 -7.87 0.49 -5.16
C LEU A 60 -9.34 0.84 -5.39
N ALA A 61 -10.08 1.03 -4.30
CA ALA A 61 -11.43 1.57 -4.31
C ALA A 61 -11.45 2.97 -4.93
N ARG A 62 -12.64 3.42 -5.36
CA ARG A 62 -12.78 4.79 -5.89
C ARG A 62 -12.53 5.86 -4.83
N GLY A 63 -12.88 5.56 -3.58
CA GLY A 63 -12.84 6.48 -2.44
C GLY A 63 -13.95 6.12 -1.45
N TYR A 64 -14.16 7.01 -0.49
CA TYR A 64 -15.28 6.93 0.45
C TYR A 64 -16.51 7.65 -0.13
N PHE A 65 -17.67 7.02 -0.02
CA PHE A 65 -18.91 7.56 -0.59
C PHE A 65 -19.30 8.88 0.09
N ASN A 66 -19.46 9.94 -0.70
CA ASN A 66 -19.80 11.31 -0.24
C ASN A 66 -18.81 11.90 0.79
N ASP A 67 -17.55 11.46 0.77
CA ASP A 67 -16.51 11.99 1.65
C ASP A 67 -15.20 12.20 0.87
N ASP A 68 -15.21 13.23 0.04
CA ASP A 68 -14.07 13.61 -0.80
C ASP A 68 -12.86 14.02 0.05
N SER A 69 -13.10 14.67 1.20
CA SER A 69 -12.03 15.07 2.12
C SER A 69 -11.26 13.86 2.64
N LYS A 70 -11.96 12.88 3.20
CA LYS A 70 -11.33 11.65 3.69
C LYS A 70 -10.74 10.82 2.56
N THR A 71 -11.37 10.86 1.38
CA THR A 71 -10.84 10.20 0.18
C THR A 71 -9.49 10.78 -0.19
N SER A 72 -9.35 12.10 -0.31
CA SER A 72 -8.07 12.72 -0.67
C SER A 72 -7.00 12.57 0.43
N GLU A 73 -7.40 12.45 1.69
CA GLU A 73 -6.48 12.17 2.81
C GLU A 73 -5.90 10.75 2.75
N SER A 74 -6.74 9.76 2.42
CA SER A 74 -6.34 8.35 2.41
C SER A 74 -5.81 7.88 1.05
N PHE A 75 -6.34 8.44 -0.03
CA PHE A 75 -5.98 8.12 -1.42
C PHE A 75 -5.15 9.27 -2.01
N ILE A 76 -3.84 9.16 -1.87
CA ILE A 76 -2.88 10.20 -2.24
C ILE A 76 -2.39 10.04 -3.69
N GLU A 77 -2.02 11.16 -4.31
CA GLU A 77 -1.50 11.24 -5.68
C GLU A 77 -0.20 12.05 -5.73
N GLY A 78 0.48 12.09 -6.89
CA GLY A 78 1.67 12.93 -7.08
C GLY A 78 2.91 12.49 -6.30
N VAL A 79 2.88 11.29 -5.73
CA VAL A 79 3.96 10.75 -4.92
C VAL A 79 5.01 10.11 -5.83
N ASN A 80 6.14 10.80 -6.00
CA ASN A 80 7.22 10.38 -6.90
C ASN A 80 8.18 9.38 -6.26
N ILE A 81 7.64 8.35 -5.59
CA ILE A 81 8.43 7.25 -5.03
C ILE A 81 8.72 6.18 -6.08
N LEU A 82 7.84 6.06 -7.09
CA LEU A 82 8.00 5.05 -8.12
C LEU A 82 9.09 5.45 -9.12
N PRO A 83 9.98 4.53 -9.52
CA PRO A 83 10.83 4.70 -10.68
C PRO A 83 10.04 5.19 -11.90
N ALA A 84 10.62 6.07 -12.72
CA ALA A 84 9.94 6.69 -13.86
C ALA A 84 9.32 5.68 -14.85
N ASN A 85 9.92 4.49 -14.99
CA ASN A 85 9.40 3.41 -15.84
C ASN A 85 8.19 2.67 -15.23
N LEU A 86 7.92 2.87 -13.94
CA LEU A 86 6.78 2.31 -13.21
C LEU A 86 5.70 3.36 -12.91
N ALA A 87 6.03 4.64 -13.03
CA ALA A 87 5.09 5.76 -12.92
C ALA A 87 4.36 5.96 -14.27
N THR A 88 3.26 5.23 -14.47
CA THR A 88 2.35 5.49 -15.59
C THR A 88 1.24 6.45 -15.16
N GLY A 89 1.13 7.61 -15.80
CA GLY A 89 0.13 8.62 -15.45
C GLY A 89 0.40 9.28 -14.10
N ASN A 90 -0.65 9.66 -13.37
CA ASN A 90 -0.57 10.10 -11.99
C ASN A 90 -0.92 8.91 -11.07
N PRO A 91 0.07 8.17 -10.53
CA PRO A 91 -0.22 6.99 -9.74
C PRO A 91 -0.90 7.38 -8.43
N ARG A 92 -2.02 6.71 -8.12
CA ARG A 92 -2.76 6.85 -6.87
C ARG A 92 -2.37 5.76 -5.89
N PHE A 93 -2.20 6.12 -4.63
CA PHE A 93 -1.82 5.21 -3.54
C PHE A 93 -2.86 5.28 -2.43
N TYR A 94 -3.06 4.18 -1.71
CA TYR A 94 -3.86 4.15 -0.49
C TYR A 94 -2.94 4.01 0.73
N LYS A 95 -3.10 4.93 1.69
CA LYS A 95 -2.48 4.90 3.01
C LYS A 95 -3.22 3.92 3.91
N THR A 96 -2.55 2.84 4.32
CA THR A 96 -3.22 1.81 5.14
C THR A 96 -3.33 2.20 6.60
N GLY A 97 -2.45 3.09 7.08
CA GLY A 97 -2.31 3.39 8.51
C GLY A 97 -1.59 2.30 9.32
N ASP A 98 -1.14 1.22 8.67
CA ASP A 98 -0.35 0.13 9.26
C ASP A 98 1.16 0.28 9.02
#